data_AF-A0A941YVE9-F1
#
_entry.id   AF-A0A941YVE9-F1
#
_cell.length_a   1.000
_cell.length_b   1.000
_cell.length_c   1.000
_cell.angle_alpha   90.00
_cell.angle_beta   90.00
_cell.angle_gamma   90.00
#
_symmetry.space_group_name_H-M   'P 1'
#
loop_
_entity.id
_entity.type
_entity.pdbx_description
1 polymer ?
#
loop_
_entity_poly.entity_id
_entity_poly.type
_entity_poly.pdbx_seq_one_letter_code
_entity_poly.pdbx_strand_id
1 'polypeptide(L)'
;MQRHGYGQGEYQYFAYPLPAEVQRLREALYPALAAVANRWNETLGLEKRFPATLERWLQECHAGGQARPTPLLLRYRTGDYNCLHRDLYGELVFPLQAAILLSEPGRDFEGGEFMLVEQRPRQQSRGEVVPLRQGDAVIFAVNQRPARGARGWHRTAMRHGVATIRQGERFTLGLIFHDAA
;
A
#
# COMPACT_ATOMS: atom_id res chain seq x y z
N MET A 1 8.96 8.75 10.19
CA MET A 1 9.81 8.21 9.09
C MET A 1 11.30 8.24 9.41
N GLN A 2 11.88 9.41 9.70
CA GLN A 2 13.34 9.57 9.87
C GLN A 2 13.94 8.64 10.94
N ARG A 3 13.24 8.43 12.07
CA ARG A 3 13.70 7.52 13.14
C ARG A 3 13.85 6.05 12.74
N HIS A 4 13.26 5.63 11.61
CA HIS A 4 13.28 4.24 11.15
C HIS A 4 13.93 4.08 9.76
N GLY A 5 14.53 5.14 9.20
CA GLY A 5 15.24 5.08 7.91
C GLY A 5 14.35 4.88 6.67
N TYR A 6 13.01 5.02 6.80
CA TYR A 6 12.07 4.85 5.68
C TYR A 6 11.97 6.09 4.75
N GLY A 7 12.85 7.06 4.93
CA GLY A 7 12.89 8.32 4.19
C GLY A 7 12.51 9.51 5.05
N GLN A 8 12.04 10.57 4.39
CA GLN A 8 11.73 11.87 4.97
C GLN A 8 10.31 12.29 4.57
N GLY A 9 9.52 12.75 5.54
CA GLY A 9 8.11 13.08 5.36
C GLY A 9 7.30 12.90 6.65
N GLU A 10 6.07 13.40 6.63
CA GLU A 10 5.14 13.40 7.77
C GLU A 10 4.02 12.38 7.55
N TYR A 11 3.88 11.45 8.49
CA TYR A 11 2.88 10.37 8.44
C TYR A 11 1.93 10.56 9.61
N GLN A 12 0.66 10.76 9.31
CA GLN A 12 -0.38 10.88 10.31
C GLN A 12 -1.41 9.78 10.13
N TYR A 13 -1.39 8.80 11.04
CA TYR A 13 -2.38 7.75 11.09
C TYR A 13 -3.68 8.27 11.68
N PHE A 14 -4.81 7.85 11.11
CA PHE A 14 -6.12 8.12 11.67
C PHE A 14 -6.37 7.23 12.89
N ALA A 15 -7.15 7.73 13.85
CA ALA A 15 -7.65 6.94 14.97
C ALA A 15 -9.07 6.43 14.68
N TYR A 16 -9.51 5.39 15.39
CA TYR A 16 -10.93 5.04 15.42
C TYR A 16 -11.72 6.00 16.31
N PRO A 17 -12.98 6.34 15.95
CA PRO A 17 -13.62 6.07 14.66
C PRO A 17 -12.95 6.85 13.52
N LEU A 18 -12.84 6.22 12.34
CA LEU A 18 -12.25 6.86 11.17
C LEU A 18 -13.15 7.98 10.64
N PRO A 19 -12.60 9.00 9.94
CA PRO A 19 -13.41 9.90 9.13
C PRO A 19 -14.31 9.11 8.17
N ALA A 20 -15.56 9.54 8.03
CA ALA A 20 -16.59 8.77 7.34
C ALA A 20 -16.21 8.47 5.88
N GLU A 21 -15.54 9.40 5.21
CA GLU A 21 -15.05 9.27 3.83
C GLU A 21 -13.99 8.16 3.73
N VAL A 22 -13.05 8.12 4.68
CA VAL A 22 -11.98 7.12 4.73
C VAL A 22 -12.57 5.74 5.00
N GLN A 23 -13.52 5.63 5.93
CA GLN A 23 -14.23 4.39 6.21
C GLN A 23 -14.94 3.87 4.95
N ARG A 24 -15.77 4.72 4.31
CA ARG A 24 -16.52 4.35 3.11
C ARG A 24 -15.61 3.90 1.97
N LEU A 25 -14.49 4.59 1.74
CA LEU A 25 -13.52 4.19 0.71
C LEU A 25 -12.92 2.80 0.98
N ARG A 26 -12.55 2.51 2.23
CA ARG A 26 -12.02 1.18 2.58
C ARG A 26 -13.07 0.10 2.39
N GLU A 27 -14.29 0.32 2.86
CA GLU A 27 -15.39 -0.64 2.75
C GLU A 27 -15.80 -0.88 1.29
N ALA A 28 -15.78 0.15 0.45
CA ALA A 28 -16.13 0.04 -0.96
C ALA A 28 -15.06 -0.71 -1.78
N LEU A 29 -13.77 -0.46 -1.51
CA LEU A 29 -12.68 -1.11 -2.25
C LEU A 29 -12.45 -2.56 -1.82
N TYR A 30 -12.60 -2.86 -0.53
CA TYR A 30 -12.16 -4.13 0.04
C TYR A 30 -12.75 -5.37 -0.65
N PRO A 31 -14.06 -5.49 -0.93
CA PRO A 31 -14.61 -6.74 -1.46
C PRO A 31 -13.98 -7.17 -2.79
N ALA A 32 -13.76 -6.21 -3.70
CA ALA A 32 -13.10 -6.48 -4.97
C ALA A 32 -11.63 -6.86 -4.77
N LEU A 33 -10.93 -6.19 -3.86
CA LEU A 33 -9.55 -6.51 -3.52
C LEU A 33 -9.41 -7.87 -2.83
N ALA A 34 -10.35 -8.26 -1.98
CA ALA A 34 -10.37 -9.55 -1.32
C ALA A 34 -10.54 -10.68 -2.35
N ALA A 35 -11.38 -10.48 -3.36
CA ALA A 35 -11.51 -11.41 -4.48
C ALA A 35 -10.18 -11.55 -5.26
N VAL A 36 -9.47 -10.44 -5.52
CA VAL A 36 -8.13 -10.49 -6.16
C VAL A 36 -7.13 -11.23 -5.28
N ALA A 37 -7.06 -10.90 -3.99
CA ALA A 37 -6.16 -11.52 -3.03
C ALA A 37 -6.41 -13.03 -2.88
N ASN A 38 -7.68 -13.45 -2.87
CA ASN A 38 -8.04 -14.86 -2.82
C ASN A 38 -7.64 -15.61 -4.09
N ARG A 39 -7.83 -15.01 -5.28
CA ARG A 39 -7.32 -15.58 -6.54
C ARG A 39 -5.81 -15.68 -6.55
N TRP A 40 -5.10 -14.71 -5.97
CA TRP A 40 -3.64 -14.78 -5.83
C TRP A 40 -3.23 -15.96 -4.94
N ASN A 41 -3.89 -16.13 -3.80
CA ASN A 41 -3.60 -17.24 -2.89
C ASN A 41 -3.91 -18.59 -3.54
N GLU A 42 -5.02 -18.72 -4.25
CA GLU A 42 -5.36 -19.92 -5.04
C GLU A 42 -4.29 -20.22 -6.10
N THR A 43 -3.91 -19.22 -6.89
CA THR A 43 -2.87 -19.35 -7.94
C THR A 43 -1.52 -19.80 -7.37
N LEU A 44 -1.22 -19.39 -6.13
CA LEU A 44 0.02 -19.72 -5.42
C LEU A 44 -0.10 -20.97 -4.53
N GLY A 45 -1.24 -21.66 -4.52
CA GLY A 45 -1.47 -22.85 -3.69
C GLY A 45 -1.47 -22.58 -2.18
N LEU A 46 -1.84 -21.37 -1.75
CA LEU A 46 -1.90 -20.99 -0.35
C LEU A 46 -3.29 -21.25 0.21
N GLU A 47 -3.37 -21.64 1.48
CA GLU A 47 -4.65 -21.98 2.12
C GLU A 47 -5.41 -20.75 2.62
N LYS A 48 -4.71 -19.68 3.04
CA LYS A 48 -5.36 -18.48 3.59
C LYS A 48 -6.38 -17.91 2.61
N ARG A 49 -7.58 -17.63 3.10
CA ARG A 49 -8.61 -16.86 2.40
C ARG A 49 -9.01 -15.66 3.25
N PHE A 50 -9.29 -14.56 2.58
CA PHE A 50 -9.81 -13.34 3.17
C PHE A 50 -11.33 -13.34 3.07
N PRO A 51 -12.05 -12.91 4.13
CA PRO A 51 -13.51 -12.86 4.10
C PRO A 51 -14.01 -11.82 3.10
N ALA A 52 -15.31 -11.86 2.78
CA ALA A 52 -15.91 -10.99 1.76
C ALA A 52 -16.06 -9.51 2.19
N THR A 53 -16.05 -9.24 3.51
CA THR A 53 -16.22 -7.88 4.05
C THR A 53 -15.02 -7.44 4.87
N LEU A 54 -14.75 -6.14 4.85
CA LEU A 54 -13.65 -5.55 5.62
C LEU A 54 -13.87 -5.74 7.11
N GLU A 55 -15.10 -5.57 7.57
CA GLU A 55 -15.48 -5.74 8.98
C GLU A 55 -15.05 -7.12 9.53
N ARG A 56 -15.38 -8.20 8.83
CA ARG A 56 -14.98 -9.56 9.25
C ARG A 56 -13.48 -9.74 9.29
N TRP A 57 -12.77 -9.15 8.32
CA TRP A 57 -11.32 -9.22 8.29
C TRP A 57 -10.67 -8.43 9.42
N LEU A 58 -11.22 -7.26 9.78
CA LEU A 58 -10.76 -6.50 10.93
C LEU A 58 -11.07 -7.21 12.25
N GLN A 59 -12.21 -7.91 12.35
CA GLN A 59 -12.49 -8.79 13.50
C GLN A 59 -11.44 -9.91 13.64
N GLU A 60 -11.01 -10.54 12.54
CA GLU A 60 -9.89 -11.49 12.55
C GLU A 60 -8.59 -10.81 13.02
N CYS A 61 -8.29 -9.60 12.54
CA CYS A 61 -7.13 -8.82 13.00
C CYS A 61 -7.19 -8.58 14.51
N HIS A 62 -8.32 -8.10 15.03
CA HIS A 62 -8.52 -7.77 16.44
C HIS A 62 -8.40 -9.02 17.32
N ALA A 63 -8.97 -10.15 16.89
CA ALA A 63 -8.83 -11.44 17.57
C ALA A 63 -7.37 -11.93 17.60
N GLY A 64 -6.57 -11.58 16.58
CA GLY A 64 -5.12 -11.82 16.53
C GLY A 64 -4.27 -10.76 17.24
N GLY A 65 -4.87 -9.85 18.02
CA GLY A 65 -4.13 -8.81 18.75
C GLY A 65 -3.71 -7.61 17.91
N GLN A 66 -4.21 -7.46 16.67
CA GLN A 66 -3.97 -6.32 15.80
C GLN A 66 -5.17 -5.38 15.77
N ALA A 67 -5.20 -4.37 16.65
CA ALA A 67 -6.35 -3.47 16.83
C ALA A 67 -6.09 -1.99 16.46
N ARG A 68 -4.85 -1.64 16.05
CA ARG A 68 -4.50 -0.25 15.75
C ARG A 68 -4.86 0.10 14.30
N PRO A 69 -5.63 1.17 14.04
CA PRO A 69 -5.96 1.58 12.68
C PRO A 69 -4.71 1.97 11.89
N THR A 70 -4.69 1.59 10.61
CA THR A 70 -3.57 1.77 9.68
C THR A 70 -3.79 2.78 8.54
N PRO A 71 -5.01 3.29 8.23
CA PRO A 71 -5.15 4.39 7.27
C PRO A 71 -4.39 5.63 7.73
N LEU A 72 -3.81 6.36 6.78
CA LEU A 72 -2.95 7.49 7.08
C LEU A 72 -2.97 8.57 5.99
N LEU A 73 -2.71 9.80 6.40
CA LEU A 73 -2.37 10.90 5.51
C LEU A 73 -0.85 11.06 5.48
N LEU A 74 -0.29 11.14 4.28
CA LEU A 74 1.12 11.39 4.05
C LEU A 74 1.28 12.80 3.48
N ARG A 75 2.23 13.55 4.04
CA ARG A 75 2.68 14.84 3.52
C ARG A 75 4.17 14.78 3.23
N TYR A 76 4.54 15.16 2.03
CA TYR A 76 5.92 15.32 1.60
C TYR A 76 6.15 16.75 1.11
N ARG A 77 7.24 17.37 1.55
CA ARG A 77 7.72 18.68 1.11
C ARG A 77 8.92 18.54 0.19
N THR A 78 9.39 19.65 -0.37
CA THR A 78 10.62 19.67 -1.17
C THR A 78 11.80 19.02 -0.43
N GLY A 79 12.49 18.08 -1.09
CA GLY A 79 13.57 17.26 -0.52
C GLY A 79 13.10 15.97 0.16
N ASP A 80 11.82 15.85 0.50
CA ASP A 80 11.27 14.64 1.09
C ASP A 80 11.17 13.50 0.07
N TYR A 81 11.17 12.27 0.56
CA TYR A 81 11.07 11.05 -0.23
C TYR A 81 10.66 9.88 0.65
N ASN A 82 10.17 8.81 0.03
CA ASN A 82 9.89 7.57 0.73
C ASN A 82 10.72 6.42 0.15
N CYS A 83 11.52 5.81 1.01
CA CYS A 83 12.36 4.67 0.66
C CYS A 83 11.51 3.51 0.15
N LEU A 84 12.10 2.68 -0.72
CA LEU A 84 11.49 1.44 -1.15
C LEU A 84 11.31 0.47 0.02
N HIS A 85 10.06 0.27 0.44
CA HIS A 85 9.71 -0.48 1.63
C HIS A 85 8.53 -1.45 1.38
N ARG A 86 8.05 -2.05 2.47
CA ARG A 86 6.88 -2.94 2.52
C ARG A 86 6.13 -2.63 3.81
N ASP A 87 4.81 -2.59 3.73
CA ASP A 87 3.95 -2.21 4.84
C ASP A 87 3.44 -3.44 5.59
N LEU A 88 4.32 -4.05 6.38
CA LEU A 88 4.05 -5.25 7.17
C LEU A 88 3.86 -4.87 8.64
N TYR A 89 2.60 -4.75 9.08
CA TYR A 89 2.22 -4.23 10.41
C TYR A 89 1.73 -5.30 11.40
N GLY A 90 2.30 -6.51 11.33
CA GLY A 90 1.91 -7.65 12.16
C GLY A 90 1.91 -8.95 11.36
N GLU A 91 1.33 -9.99 11.93
CA GLU A 91 1.23 -11.31 11.29
C GLU A 91 0.05 -11.39 10.31
N LEU A 92 -1.07 -10.74 10.62
CA LEU A 92 -2.28 -10.72 9.82
C LEU A 92 -2.21 -9.58 8.80
N VAL A 93 -1.63 -9.89 7.63
CA VAL A 93 -1.41 -8.93 6.55
C VAL A 93 -2.36 -9.18 5.38
N PHE A 94 -3.04 -8.12 4.96
CA PHE A 94 -3.76 -8.10 3.68
C PHE A 94 -2.78 -7.75 2.54
N PRO A 95 -2.73 -8.51 1.42
CA PRO A 95 -1.62 -8.45 0.46
C PRO A 95 -1.68 -7.25 -0.49
N LEU A 96 -2.77 -6.47 -0.45
CA LEU A 96 -3.00 -5.32 -1.32
C LEU A 96 -3.23 -4.06 -0.50
N GLN A 97 -2.79 -2.93 -1.01
CA GLN A 97 -3.04 -1.60 -0.46
C GLN A 97 -3.44 -0.64 -1.57
N ALA A 98 -4.06 0.48 -1.18
CA ALA A 98 -4.36 1.56 -2.08
C ALA A 98 -3.71 2.86 -1.59
N ALA A 99 -3.25 3.69 -2.52
CA ALA A 99 -2.86 5.07 -2.26
C ALA A 99 -3.59 6.00 -3.24
N ILE A 100 -4.11 7.11 -2.74
CA ILE A 100 -4.83 8.12 -3.52
C ILE A 100 -4.04 9.42 -3.47
N LEU A 101 -3.65 9.93 -4.64
CA LEU A 101 -2.93 11.18 -4.72
C LEU A 101 -3.90 12.36 -4.52
N LEU A 102 -3.59 13.25 -3.58
CA LEU A 102 -4.47 14.38 -3.23
C LEU A 102 -3.97 15.73 -3.75
N SER A 103 -2.73 15.78 -4.24
CA SER A 103 -2.11 16.96 -4.86
C SER A 103 -1.98 16.78 -6.37
N GLU A 104 -2.06 17.85 -7.15
CA GLU A 104 -1.89 17.82 -8.61
C GLU A 104 -0.42 17.99 -9.02
N PRO A 105 0.19 17.01 -9.74
CA PRO A 105 1.54 17.16 -10.26
C PRO A 105 1.65 18.33 -11.25
N GLY A 106 2.76 19.06 -11.20
CA GLY A 106 3.01 20.23 -12.05
C GLY A 106 2.33 21.52 -11.59
N ARG A 107 1.37 21.43 -10.64
CA ARG A 107 0.77 22.59 -9.97
C ARG A 107 1.18 22.67 -8.51
N ASP A 108 0.96 21.59 -7.77
CA ASP A 108 1.14 21.53 -6.32
C ASP A 108 2.54 20.97 -5.96
N PHE A 109 3.13 20.13 -6.82
CA PHE A 109 4.48 19.59 -6.64
C PHE A 109 5.15 19.14 -7.96
N GLU A 110 6.48 19.00 -7.92
CA GLU A 110 7.33 18.44 -8.98
C GLU A 110 8.15 17.24 -8.44
N GLY A 111 8.39 16.22 -9.29
CA GLY A 111 8.98 14.94 -8.85
C GLY A 111 7.95 14.09 -8.11
N GLY A 112 8.35 13.36 -7.06
CA GLY A 112 7.40 12.67 -6.18
C GLY A 112 6.59 11.55 -6.83
N GLU A 113 7.15 10.92 -7.85
CA GLU A 113 6.53 9.82 -8.57
C GLU A 113 6.32 8.62 -7.63
N PHE A 114 5.15 7.98 -7.73
CA PHE A 114 4.90 6.72 -7.03
C PHE A 114 5.65 5.61 -7.74
N MET A 115 6.54 4.93 -7.01
CA MET A 115 7.44 3.92 -7.56
C MET A 115 7.09 2.54 -7.07
N LEU A 116 7.16 1.57 -7.97
CA LEU A 116 7.09 0.15 -7.70
C LEU A 116 8.41 -0.48 -8.12
N VAL A 117 8.97 -1.36 -7.29
CA VAL A 117 10.17 -2.12 -7.62
C VAL A 117 9.89 -3.61 -7.42
N GLU A 118 9.95 -4.33 -8.53
CA GLU A 118 9.86 -5.78 -8.58
C GLU A 118 11.26 -6.40 -8.50
N GLN A 119 11.45 -7.28 -7.53
CA GLN A 119 12.68 -8.06 -7.39
C GLN A 119 12.62 -9.29 -8.30
N ARG A 120 13.54 -9.39 -9.24
CA ARG A 120 13.60 -10.50 -10.20
C ARG A 120 14.73 -11.46 -9.83
N PRO A 121 14.45 -12.74 -9.53
CA PRO A 121 15.50 -13.69 -9.15
C PRO A 121 16.61 -13.77 -10.21
N ARG A 122 17.86 -13.62 -9.78
CA ARG A 122 19.08 -13.66 -10.63
C ARG A 122 19.12 -12.60 -11.73
N GLN A 123 18.33 -11.54 -11.61
CA GLN A 123 18.32 -10.40 -12.51
C GLN A 123 18.33 -9.10 -11.69
N GLN A 124 18.62 -7.98 -12.35
CA GLN A 124 18.44 -6.68 -11.73
C GLN A 124 16.95 -6.41 -11.48
N SER A 125 16.64 -5.69 -10.40
CA SER A 125 15.26 -5.27 -10.10
C SER A 125 14.68 -4.45 -11.25
N ARG A 126 13.36 -4.52 -11.42
CA ARG A 126 12.62 -3.70 -12.39
C ARG A 126 11.87 -2.61 -11.64
N GLY A 127 12.20 -1.36 -11.92
CA GLY A 127 11.47 -0.20 -11.43
C GLY A 127 10.36 0.19 -12.40
N GLU A 128 9.21 0.57 -11.85
CA GLU A 128 8.08 1.16 -12.56
C GLU A 128 7.62 2.42 -11.85
N VAL A 129 7.21 3.40 -12.63
CA VAL A 129 6.58 4.63 -12.15
C VAL A 129 5.11 4.56 -12.52
N VAL A 130 4.24 4.88 -11.55
CA VAL A 130 2.80 5.01 -11.77
C VAL A 130 2.47 6.51 -11.87
N PRO A 131 2.18 7.05 -13.07
CA PRO A 131 1.87 8.46 -13.22
C PRO A 131 0.44 8.74 -12.74
N LEU A 132 0.31 9.29 -11.54
CA LEU A 132 -0.97 9.64 -10.92
C LEU A 132 -1.27 11.13 -11.10
N ARG A 133 -2.53 11.48 -11.33
CA ARG A 133 -3.11 12.83 -11.19
C ARG A 133 -3.84 12.99 -9.86
N GLN A 134 -4.22 14.22 -9.51
CA GLN A 134 -5.04 14.46 -8.34
C GLN A 134 -6.35 13.65 -8.42
N GLY A 135 -6.62 12.85 -7.39
CA GLY A 135 -7.79 11.97 -7.30
C GLY A 135 -7.56 10.55 -7.82
N ASP A 136 -6.45 10.29 -8.54
CA ASP A 136 -6.14 8.94 -9.00
C ASP A 136 -5.74 8.04 -7.83
N ALA A 137 -6.12 6.76 -7.95
CA ALA A 137 -5.78 5.72 -7.00
C ALA A 137 -4.84 4.68 -7.64
N VAL A 138 -3.79 4.28 -6.92
CA VAL A 138 -2.97 3.12 -7.25
C VAL A 138 -3.26 1.98 -6.27
N ILE A 139 -3.51 0.79 -6.79
CA ILE A 139 -3.59 -0.45 -6.00
C ILE A 139 -2.31 -1.24 -6.25
N PHE A 140 -1.64 -1.66 -5.18
CA PHE A 140 -0.35 -2.32 -5.28
C PHE A 140 -0.18 -3.43 -4.25
N ALA A 141 0.75 -4.34 -4.51
CA ALA A 141 1.08 -5.43 -3.61
C ALA A 141 1.98 -4.93 -2.47
N VAL A 142 1.61 -5.28 -1.24
CA VAL A 142 2.31 -4.86 -0.02
C VAL A 142 3.70 -5.49 0.12
N ASN A 143 3.84 -6.73 -0.34
CA ASN A 143 5.05 -7.53 -0.14
C ASN A 143 5.37 -8.41 -1.34
N GLN A 144 4.38 -9.16 -1.82
CA GLN A 144 4.55 -10.12 -2.89
C GLN A 144 3.31 -10.18 -3.78
N ARG A 145 3.51 -10.51 -5.06
CA ARG A 145 2.43 -10.84 -6.00
C ARG A 145 2.73 -12.15 -6.74
N PRO A 146 1.72 -12.84 -7.28
CA PRO A 146 1.94 -13.91 -8.25
C PRO A 146 2.58 -13.37 -9.53
N ALA A 147 3.59 -14.07 -10.02
CA ALA A 147 4.22 -13.82 -11.31
C ALA A 147 4.36 -15.13 -12.09
N ARG A 148 4.19 -15.06 -13.41
CA ARG A 148 4.31 -16.22 -14.29
C ARG A 148 5.77 -16.44 -14.67
N GLY A 149 6.29 -17.62 -14.38
CA GLY A 149 7.61 -18.08 -14.83
C GLY A 149 7.51 -19.31 -15.73
N ALA A 150 8.65 -19.81 -16.20
CA ALA A 150 8.71 -20.98 -17.08
C ALA A 150 8.14 -22.26 -16.45
N ARG A 151 8.23 -22.41 -15.12
CA ARG A 151 7.75 -23.58 -14.36
C ARG A 151 6.40 -23.35 -13.66
N GLY A 152 5.63 -22.36 -14.12
CA GLY A 152 4.35 -21.99 -13.52
C GLY A 152 4.43 -20.70 -12.68
N TRP A 153 3.47 -20.55 -11.77
CA TRP A 153 3.35 -19.37 -10.93
C TRP A 153 4.34 -19.41 -9.75
N HIS A 154 4.93 -18.27 -9.45
CA HIS A 154 5.79 -18.08 -8.29
C HIS A 154 5.52 -16.73 -7.65
N ARG A 155 6.05 -16.51 -6.45
CA ARG A 155 5.97 -15.22 -5.77
C ARG A 155 7.11 -14.33 -6.23
N THR A 156 6.79 -13.10 -6.61
CA THR A 156 7.79 -12.05 -6.81
C THR A 156 7.68 -11.02 -5.71
N ALA A 157 8.83 -10.57 -5.22
CA ALA A 157 8.92 -9.59 -4.15
C ALA A 157 8.70 -8.19 -4.72
N MET A 158 7.80 -7.43 -4.11
CA MET A 158 7.52 -6.04 -4.44
C MET A 158 8.03 -5.13 -3.33
N ARG A 159 8.39 -3.91 -3.71
CA ARG A 159 8.57 -2.77 -2.81
C ARG A 159 7.92 -1.56 -3.46
N HIS A 160 7.43 -0.63 -2.65
CA HIS A 160 6.90 0.64 -3.12
C HIS A 160 7.60 1.80 -2.43
N GLY A 161 7.57 2.96 -3.09
CA GLY A 161 8.23 4.16 -2.61
C GLY A 161 7.67 5.41 -3.29
N VAL A 162 8.19 6.57 -2.87
CA VAL A 162 7.93 7.85 -3.54
C VAL A 162 9.27 8.49 -3.81
N ALA A 163 9.51 8.86 -5.07
CA ALA A 163 10.71 9.57 -5.48
C ALA A 163 10.82 10.92 -4.76
N THR A 164 12.00 11.55 -4.83
CA THR A 164 12.22 12.84 -4.18
C THR A 164 11.29 13.91 -4.73
N ILE A 165 10.63 14.66 -3.84
CA ILE A 165 9.91 15.87 -4.21
C ILE A 165 10.93 16.94 -4.54
N ARG A 166 10.96 17.40 -5.79
CA ARG A 166 11.89 18.45 -6.24
C ARG A 166 11.38 19.85 -5.92
N GLN A 167 10.06 20.04 -5.88
CA GLN A 167 9.42 21.31 -5.55
C GLN A 167 8.01 21.07 -4.99
N GLY A 168 7.54 21.98 -4.14
CA GLY A 168 6.15 22.02 -3.67
C GLY A 168 5.83 21.02 -2.56
N GLU A 169 4.54 20.67 -2.44
CA GLU A 169 4.01 19.77 -1.41
C GLU A 169 3.07 18.72 -1.99
N ARG A 170 3.31 17.46 -1.63
CA ARG A 170 2.56 16.29 -2.10
C ARG A 170 1.82 15.64 -0.94
N PHE A 171 0.49 15.59 -1.06
CA PHE A 171 -0.39 14.90 -0.12
C PHE A 171 -0.90 13.58 -0.71
N THR A 172 -0.99 12.54 0.11
CA THR A 172 -1.50 11.23 -0.30
C THR A 172 -2.28 10.58 0.83
N LEU A 173 -3.44 10.01 0.51
CA LEU A 173 -4.19 9.15 1.43
C LEU A 173 -3.74 7.71 1.21
N GLY A 174 -3.21 7.07 2.26
CA GLY A 174 -2.93 5.63 2.27
C GLY A 174 -4.10 4.86 2.89
N LEU A 175 -4.57 3.84 2.16
CA LEU A 175 -5.65 2.95 2.58
C LEU A 175 -5.08 1.54 2.75
N ILE A 176 -4.94 1.15 4.02
CA ILE A 176 -4.52 -0.18 4.44
C ILE A 176 -5.73 -0.92 4.99
N PHE A 177 -5.83 -2.21 4.65
CA PHE A 177 -7.03 -3.01 4.89
C PHE A 177 -6.88 -4.00 6.05
N HIS A 178 -5.77 -4.00 6.78
CA HIS A 178 -5.57 -4.74 8.02
C HIS A 178 -5.13 -3.77 9.12
N ASP A 179 -5.49 -4.05 10.36
CA ASP A 179 -5.03 -3.25 11.50
C ASP A 179 -3.65 -3.71 11.97
N ALA A 180 -2.93 -2.87 12.72
CA ALA A 180 -1.61 -3.14 13.24
C ALA A 180 -1.67 -3.66 14.69
N ALA A 181 -0.63 -4.40 15.11
CA ALA A 181 -0.44 -4.90 16.49
C ALA A 181 -0.19 -3.78 17.47
#